data_AF-A0AAV6Y5F6-F1
#
_entry.id   AF-A0AAV6Y5F6-F1
#
_cell.length_a   1.000
_cell.length_b   1.000
_cell.length_c   1.000
_cell.angle_alpha   90.00
_cell.angle_beta   90.00
_cell.angle_gamma   90.00
#
_symmetry.space_group_name_H-M   'P 1'
#
loop_
_entity.id
_entity.type
_entity.pdbx_description
1 polymer ?
#
loop_
_entity_poly.entity_id
_entity_poly.type
_entity_poly.pdbx_seq_one_letter_code
_entity_poly.pdbx_strand_id
1 'polypeptide(L)'
;MAPPEKEDFFRVGPSHLNPVDWFFGFRLIECLRDERDSSIFCAVYELIHSPDTRPPQYVVAFRGTANTSDNWKRDYKLNLQIIFNGLQSTSPFQKGLQKVSELSQSTPQTNVWLAGYSQGSAISLLIGSYLVRNIGIHLEIYLFNPPFISPPIEWIPKNLKFGVRLVKTLLIGKYCRPNDENNSNDDDPFGKLSSWFPNLFVNRLDPICGEYIGYFEHRKKMKLIGLQEAEKVATKYSVTNTLLSAARGKVASPAAHLIPSANLTISSTSSRCFIKAHKLRQWWSQDSQLESKTYTI
;
A
#
# COMPACT_ATOMS: atom_id res chain seq x y z
N MET A 1 21.55 -32.43 2.97
CA MET A 1 21.25 -31.59 1.77
C MET A 1 20.20 -30.58 2.19
N ALA A 2 20.62 -29.41 2.66
CA ALA A 2 19.70 -28.34 3.06
C ALA A 2 19.18 -27.64 1.79
N PRO A 3 17.88 -27.29 1.71
CA PRO A 3 17.37 -26.61 0.53
C PRO A 3 18.00 -25.21 0.43
N PRO A 4 18.56 -24.83 -0.72
CA PRO A 4 19.01 -23.46 -0.96
C PRO A 4 17.79 -22.55 -1.18
N GLU A 5 17.99 -21.24 -0.98
CA GLU A 5 17.04 -20.13 -1.25
C GLU A 5 15.98 -19.84 -0.17
N LYS A 6 16.43 -19.34 0.99
CA LYS A 6 15.59 -18.55 1.92
C LYS A 6 16.07 -17.10 2.14
N GLU A 7 17.11 -16.66 1.43
CA GLU A 7 17.80 -15.38 1.70
C GLU A 7 17.60 -14.27 0.65
N ASP A 8 16.83 -14.48 -0.43
CA ASP A 8 16.85 -13.57 -1.59
C ASP A 8 15.96 -12.30 -1.52
N PHE A 9 15.66 -11.77 -0.33
CA PHE A 9 14.96 -10.47 -0.24
C PHE A 9 15.76 -9.36 0.44
N PHE A 10 16.69 -9.71 1.32
CA PHE A 10 17.65 -8.78 1.90
C PHE A 10 19.02 -9.35 1.58
N ARG A 11 19.68 -8.80 0.56
CA ARG A 11 21.05 -9.21 0.25
C ARG A 11 21.94 -8.72 1.39
N VAL A 12 22.33 -9.63 2.26
CA VAL A 12 23.55 -9.48 3.05
C VAL A 12 24.68 -9.72 2.06
N GLY A 13 25.49 -8.71 1.78
CA GLY A 13 26.55 -8.84 0.77
C GLY A 13 27.59 -9.91 1.16
N PRO A 14 28.36 -10.42 0.18
CA PRO A 14 29.34 -11.47 0.45
C PRO A 14 30.43 -11.01 1.41
N SER A 15 30.85 -11.89 2.32
CA SER A 15 31.86 -11.65 3.37
C SER A 15 33.27 -11.27 2.86
N HIS A 16 33.48 -11.29 1.54
CA HIS A 16 34.78 -11.13 0.87
C HIS A 16 34.85 -9.91 -0.08
N LEU A 17 33.80 -9.07 -0.14
CA LEU A 17 33.88 -7.74 -0.75
C LEU A 17 34.05 -6.67 0.33
N ASN A 18 34.73 -5.56 0.01
CA ASN A 18 34.83 -4.44 0.93
C ASN A 18 33.40 -3.90 1.22
N PRO A 19 32.97 -3.73 2.49
CA PRO A 19 31.58 -3.48 2.92
C PRO A 19 30.86 -2.23 2.39
N VAL A 20 31.47 -1.45 1.50
CA VAL A 20 31.16 -0.03 1.29
C VAL A 20 30.30 0.23 0.04
N ASP A 21 29.97 -0.76 -0.80
CA ASP A 21 29.53 -0.44 -2.18
C ASP A 21 28.18 -1.00 -2.71
N TRP A 22 27.34 -1.73 -1.97
CA TRP A 22 26.37 -2.62 -2.67
C TRP A 22 24.88 -2.41 -2.38
N PHE A 23 24.28 -1.45 -3.10
CA PHE A 23 23.37 -1.60 -4.26
C PHE A 23 22.77 -0.19 -4.47
N PHE A 24 23.11 0.49 -5.57
CA PHE A 24 22.73 1.91 -5.82
C PHE A 24 23.24 2.95 -4.79
N GLY A 25 24.37 2.71 -4.12
CA GLY A 25 24.97 3.69 -3.19
C GLY A 25 24.44 3.66 -1.74
N PHE A 26 23.67 2.63 -1.38
CA PHE A 26 23.12 2.45 -0.03
C PHE A 26 23.79 1.29 0.72
N ARG A 27 23.96 1.43 2.04
CA ARG A 27 24.41 0.40 2.98
C ARG A 27 23.27 -0.02 3.88
N LEU A 28 23.12 -1.33 4.11
CA LEU A 28 22.22 -1.86 5.13
C LEU A 28 22.76 -1.54 6.53
N ILE A 29 21.99 -0.84 7.37
CA ILE A 29 22.40 -0.47 8.74
C ILE A 29 21.62 -1.22 9.82
N GLU A 30 20.38 -1.66 9.53
CA GLU A 30 19.54 -2.33 10.52
C GLU A 30 18.54 -3.28 9.86
N CYS A 31 18.20 -4.38 10.54
CA CYS A 31 17.10 -5.27 10.18
C CYS A 31 16.19 -5.48 11.39
N LEU A 32 14.88 -5.27 11.19
CA LEU A 32 13.87 -5.57 12.20
C LEU A 32 13.28 -6.96 11.97
N ARG A 33 13.14 -7.70 13.07
CA ARG A 33 12.66 -9.10 13.09
C ARG A 33 11.34 -9.24 13.83
N ASP A 34 10.46 -10.08 13.31
CA ASP A 34 9.20 -10.45 13.96
C ASP A 34 9.51 -11.36 15.16
N GLU A 35 8.91 -11.07 16.31
CA GLU A 35 9.17 -11.81 17.54
C GLU A 35 8.62 -13.24 17.49
N ARG A 36 7.64 -13.50 16.63
CA ARG A 36 6.93 -14.79 16.57
C ARG A 36 7.77 -15.86 15.87
N ASP A 37 8.49 -15.49 14.83
CA ASP A 37 9.21 -16.43 13.96
C ASP A 37 10.65 -15.99 13.62
N SER A 38 11.13 -14.89 14.23
CA SER A 38 12.45 -14.30 13.98
C SER A 38 12.71 -13.89 12.52
N SER A 39 11.66 -13.84 11.69
CA SER A 39 11.77 -13.48 10.28
C SER A 39 12.03 -11.98 10.14
N ILE A 40 12.91 -11.60 9.20
CA ILE A 40 13.15 -10.19 8.88
C ILE A 40 11.93 -9.67 8.11
N PHE A 41 11.29 -8.64 8.64
CA PHE A 41 10.15 -7.97 8.01
C PHE A 41 10.49 -6.57 7.50
N CYS A 42 11.59 -5.96 7.96
CA CYS A 42 12.00 -4.62 7.57
C CYS A 42 13.52 -4.49 7.57
N ALA A 43 14.06 -3.71 6.64
CA ALA A 43 15.45 -3.32 6.58
C ALA A 43 15.58 -1.80 6.43
N VAL A 44 16.58 -1.23 7.10
CA VAL A 44 16.92 0.20 7.03
C VAL A 44 18.24 0.34 6.31
N TYR A 45 18.25 1.15 5.26
CA TYR A 45 19.42 1.46 4.46
C TYR A 45 19.79 2.93 4.62
N GLU A 46 21.08 3.22 4.61
CA GLU A 46 21.67 4.55 4.70
C GLU A 46 22.50 4.84 3.43
N LEU A 47 22.35 6.04 2.89
CA LEU A 47 23.12 6.52 1.75
C LEU A 47 24.59 6.73 2.15
N ILE A 48 25.50 6.14 1.37
CA ILE A 48 26.95 6.21 1.64
C ILE A 48 27.59 7.38 0.90
N HIS A 49 27.18 7.59 -0.35
CA HIS A 49 27.67 8.65 -1.22
C HIS A 49 26.48 9.39 -1.81
N SER A 50 26.45 10.72 -1.69
CA SER A 50 25.45 11.54 -2.36
C SER A 50 25.87 11.74 -3.82
N PRO A 51 25.21 11.09 -4.80
CA PRO A 51 25.27 11.58 -6.18
C PRO A 51 24.74 13.03 -6.25
N ASP A 52 24.93 13.68 -7.41
CA ASP A 52 24.35 15.01 -7.70
C ASP A 52 22.82 14.99 -7.82
N THR A 53 22.23 13.79 -7.92
CA THR A 53 20.79 13.59 -7.73
C THR A 53 20.49 13.73 -6.23
N ARG A 54 19.27 14.10 -5.81
CA ARG A 54 18.92 14.27 -4.38
C ARG A 54 18.26 13.00 -3.82
N PRO A 55 18.95 11.85 -3.62
CA PRO A 55 18.36 10.66 -3.02
C PRO A 55 18.10 10.88 -1.53
N PRO A 56 17.27 10.03 -0.89
CA PRO A 56 17.06 10.10 0.54
C PRO A 56 18.35 9.67 1.27
N GLN A 57 18.52 10.18 2.48
CA GLN A 57 19.55 9.69 3.39
C GLN A 57 19.23 8.27 3.87
N TYR A 58 17.94 7.98 4.12
CA TYR A 58 17.49 6.68 4.61
C TYR A 58 16.39 6.07 3.72
N VAL A 59 16.47 4.77 3.49
CA VAL A 59 15.39 3.97 2.89
C VAL A 59 14.96 2.90 3.88
N VAL A 60 13.70 2.90 4.26
CA VAL A 60 13.10 1.86 5.11
C VAL A 60 12.26 0.93 4.22
N ALA A 61 12.66 -0.32 4.09
CA ALA A 61 12.05 -1.28 3.18
C ALA A 61 11.35 -2.43 3.92
N PHE A 62 10.04 -2.55 3.74
CA PHE A 62 9.20 -3.59 4.33
C PHE A 62 8.99 -4.77 3.39
N ARG A 63 9.24 -5.97 3.92
CA ARG A 63 9.12 -7.23 3.20
C ARG A 63 7.65 -7.65 3.03
N GLY A 64 7.34 -8.21 1.86
CA GLY A 64 6.11 -8.98 1.67
C GLY A 64 6.21 -10.40 2.26
N THR A 65 5.08 -11.08 2.43
CA THR A 65 5.07 -12.47 2.90
C THR A 65 5.92 -13.36 1.98
N ALA A 66 6.83 -14.13 2.57
CA ALA A 66 7.58 -15.14 1.83
C ALA A 66 6.61 -16.25 1.40
N ASN A 67 6.57 -16.53 0.11
CA ASN A 67 5.64 -17.47 -0.49
C ASN A 67 5.99 -18.92 -0.09
N THR A 68 5.51 -19.39 1.05
CA THR A 68 5.72 -20.77 1.53
C THR A 68 4.40 -21.51 1.59
N SER A 69 3.92 -21.99 0.44
CA SER A 69 3.15 -23.25 0.23
C SER A 69 2.18 -23.14 -0.95
N ASP A 70 1.98 -24.23 -1.70
CA ASP A 70 1.03 -24.31 -2.82
C ASP A 70 -0.44 -24.10 -2.44
N ASN A 71 -0.77 -24.17 -1.14
CA ASN A 71 -2.12 -23.94 -0.61
C ASN A 71 -2.54 -22.45 -0.61
N TRP A 72 -1.60 -21.52 -0.81
CA TRP A 72 -1.92 -20.09 -0.84
C TRP A 72 -2.92 -19.72 -1.94
N LYS A 73 -2.89 -20.42 -3.09
CA LYS A 73 -3.62 -20.04 -4.31
C LYS A 73 -5.15 -20.03 -4.17
N ARG A 74 -5.73 -20.79 -3.21
CA ARG A 74 -7.19 -20.92 -3.05
C ARG A 74 -7.79 -19.88 -2.10
N ASP A 75 -7.12 -19.59 -0.98
CA ASP A 75 -7.66 -18.73 0.08
C ASP A 75 -6.90 -17.40 0.26
N TYR A 76 -6.00 -17.04 -0.66
CA TYR A 76 -5.10 -15.91 -0.46
C TYR A 76 -5.79 -14.57 -0.21
N LYS A 77 -6.89 -14.25 -0.91
CA LYS A 77 -7.59 -12.96 -0.74
C LYS A 77 -8.25 -12.87 0.63
N LEU A 78 -8.81 -13.97 1.12
CA LEU A 78 -9.37 -14.07 2.47
C LEU A 78 -8.26 -13.93 3.53
N ASN A 79 -7.13 -14.61 3.31
CA ASN A 79 -5.96 -14.53 4.17
C ASN A 79 -5.38 -13.12 4.21
N LEU A 80 -5.28 -12.43 3.07
CA LEU A 80 -4.89 -11.03 3.00
C LEU A 80 -5.89 -10.14 3.74
N GLN A 81 -7.19 -10.28 3.53
CA GLN A 81 -8.17 -9.47 4.27
C GLN A 81 -8.05 -9.64 5.79
N ILE A 82 -7.85 -10.88 6.26
CA ILE A 82 -7.63 -11.18 7.68
C ILE A 82 -6.33 -10.55 8.19
N ILE A 83 -5.23 -10.72 7.45
CA ILE A 83 -3.93 -10.12 7.77
C ILE A 83 -4.10 -8.60 7.90
N PHE A 84 -4.78 -7.98 6.94
CA PHE A 84 -4.89 -6.53 6.81
C PHE A 84 -5.78 -5.87 7.86
N ASN A 85 -6.91 -6.50 8.20
CA ASN A 85 -7.80 -6.00 9.22
C ASN A 85 -7.13 -5.98 10.61
N GLY A 86 -6.07 -6.79 10.81
CA GLY A 86 -5.28 -6.83 12.03
C GLY A 86 -3.90 -6.18 11.95
N LEU A 87 -3.47 -5.65 10.78
CA LEU A 87 -2.07 -5.22 10.57
C LEU A 87 -1.62 -4.17 11.60
N GLN A 88 -2.49 -3.22 11.96
CA GLN A 88 -2.18 -2.17 12.95
C GLN A 88 -1.91 -2.74 14.35
N SER A 89 -2.43 -3.93 14.66
CA SER A 89 -2.21 -4.63 15.93
C SER A 89 -1.01 -5.59 15.88
N THR A 90 -0.27 -5.64 14.77
CA THR A 90 0.88 -6.55 14.62
C THR A 90 2.19 -5.90 15.08
N SER A 91 3.08 -6.71 15.66
CA SER A 91 4.43 -6.30 16.08
C SER A 91 5.24 -5.66 14.92
N PRO A 92 5.21 -6.19 13.67
CA PRO A 92 5.82 -5.53 12.51
C PRO A 92 5.35 -4.08 12.25
N PHE A 93 4.06 -3.80 12.39
CA PHE A 93 3.55 -2.44 12.23
C PHE A 93 4.03 -1.53 13.36
N GLN A 94 3.92 -1.97 14.62
CA GLN A 94 4.30 -1.16 15.78
C GLN A 94 5.80 -0.82 15.78
N LYS A 95 6.66 -1.82 15.61
CA LYS A 95 8.11 -1.63 15.52
C LYS A 95 8.52 -0.83 14.29
N GLY A 96 7.86 -1.08 13.15
CA GLY A 96 8.06 -0.32 11.93
C GLY A 96 7.70 1.16 12.10
N LEU A 97 6.54 1.45 12.69
CA LEU A 97 6.08 2.81 12.97
C LEU A 97 7.04 3.53 13.91
N GLN A 98 7.47 2.86 14.99
CA GLN A 98 8.47 3.41 15.91
C GLN A 98 9.75 3.79 15.16
N LYS A 99 10.33 2.85 14.41
CA LYS A 99 11.58 3.08 13.67
C LYS A 99 11.47 4.23 12.66
N VAL A 100 10.39 4.27 11.88
CA VAL A 100 10.19 5.33 10.88
C VAL A 100 9.97 6.68 11.57
N SER A 101 9.26 6.71 12.69
CA SER A 101 9.05 7.94 13.48
C SER A 101 10.37 8.48 14.04
N GLU A 102 11.21 7.61 14.61
CA GLU A 102 12.55 7.95 15.10
C GLU A 102 13.42 8.57 13.99
N LEU A 103 13.48 7.93 12.83
CA LEU A 103 14.25 8.44 11.67
C LEU A 103 13.69 9.76 11.12
N SER A 104 12.37 9.90 11.09
CA SER A 104 11.71 11.10 10.56
C SER A 104 11.82 12.31 11.50
N GLN A 105 12.07 12.08 12.79
CA GLN A 105 12.32 13.14 13.78
C GLN A 105 13.79 13.53 13.85
N SER A 106 14.71 12.60 13.57
CA SER A 106 16.16 12.85 13.60
C SER A 106 16.71 13.47 12.32
N THR A 107 15.91 13.52 11.24
CA THR A 107 16.30 14.06 9.93
C THR A 107 15.25 14.98 9.35
N PRO A 108 15.61 15.87 8.39
CA PRO A 108 14.63 16.57 7.59
C PRO A 108 13.66 15.60 6.91
N GLN A 109 12.38 15.95 6.86
CA GLN A 109 11.30 15.05 6.38
C GLN A 109 11.52 14.50 4.96
N THR A 110 12.28 15.18 4.11
CA THR A 110 12.59 14.77 2.74
C THR A 110 13.67 13.68 2.64
N ASN A 111 14.34 13.36 3.74
CA ASN A 111 15.52 12.51 3.72
C ASN A 111 15.23 11.05 4.07
N VAL A 112 13.96 10.68 4.26
CA VAL A 112 13.53 9.31 4.53
C VAL A 112 12.52 8.86 3.48
N TRP A 113 12.85 7.77 2.79
CA TRP A 113 11.91 7.07 1.91
C TRP A 113 11.42 5.79 2.55
N LEU A 114 10.15 5.51 2.32
CA LEU A 114 9.51 4.30 2.77
C LEU A 114 9.17 3.42 1.57
N ALA A 115 9.51 2.14 1.60
CA ALA A 115 9.23 1.23 0.52
C ALA A 115 8.63 -0.06 1.06
N GLY A 116 7.78 -0.70 0.27
CA GLY A 116 7.25 -2.00 0.65
C GLY A 116 6.71 -2.78 -0.52
N TYR A 117 6.68 -4.10 -0.36
CA TYR A 117 6.16 -5.04 -1.35
C TYR A 117 5.03 -5.88 -0.77
N SER A 118 3.91 -6.03 -1.50
CA SER A 118 2.78 -6.88 -1.11
C SER A 118 2.32 -6.54 0.32
N GLN A 119 2.33 -7.48 1.27
CA GLN A 119 2.05 -7.19 2.69
C GLN A 119 2.90 -6.04 3.27
N GLY A 120 4.20 -5.95 2.93
CA GLY A 120 5.08 -4.88 3.39
C GLY A 120 4.68 -3.50 2.87
N SER A 121 4.14 -3.43 1.65
CA SER A 121 3.63 -2.17 1.09
C SER A 121 2.41 -1.65 1.86
N ALA A 122 1.61 -2.54 2.42
CA ALA A 122 0.48 -2.14 3.22
C ALA A 122 0.86 -1.68 4.63
N ILE A 123 1.83 -2.34 5.25
CA ILE A 123 2.43 -1.87 6.50
C ILE A 123 2.99 -0.46 6.26
N SER A 124 3.72 -0.29 5.15
CA SER A 124 4.27 1.00 4.72
C SER A 124 3.17 2.04 4.54
N LEU A 125 2.09 1.70 3.84
CA LEU A 125 0.95 2.60 3.62
C LEU A 125 0.28 3.01 4.94
N LEU A 126 0.09 2.06 5.87
CA LEU A 126 -0.52 2.34 7.17
C LEU A 126 0.39 3.25 8.02
N ILE A 127 1.70 3.02 8.00
CA ILE A 127 2.69 3.87 8.69
C ILE A 127 2.67 5.28 8.09
N GLY A 128 2.78 5.40 6.76
CA GLY A 128 2.74 6.70 6.09
C GLY A 128 1.44 7.47 6.37
N SER A 129 0.30 6.80 6.25
CA SER A 129 -1.01 7.38 6.59
C SER A 129 -1.07 7.83 8.06
N TYR A 130 -0.51 7.06 8.99
CA TYR A 130 -0.46 7.44 10.40
C TYR A 130 0.38 8.70 10.62
N LEU A 131 1.56 8.79 10.00
CA LEU A 131 2.46 9.93 10.13
C LEU A 131 1.84 11.22 9.58
N VAL A 132 1.18 11.15 8.43
CA VAL A 132 0.47 12.29 7.85
C VAL A 132 -0.67 12.75 8.78
N ARG A 133 -1.49 11.80 9.26
CA ARG A 133 -2.69 12.13 10.03
C ARG A 133 -2.42 12.66 11.43
N ASN A 134 -1.41 12.10 12.11
CA ASN A 134 -1.17 12.35 13.53
C ASN A 134 0.04 13.25 13.80
N ILE A 135 1.02 13.26 12.90
CA ILE A 135 2.28 14.01 13.08
C ILE A 135 2.42 15.13 12.02
N GLY A 136 1.72 15.02 10.89
CA GLY A 136 1.81 15.98 9.78
C GLY A 136 3.05 15.81 8.90
N ILE A 137 3.69 14.63 8.93
CA ILE A 137 4.88 14.34 8.13
C ILE A 137 4.48 13.66 6.81
N HIS A 138 4.94 14.21 5.68
CA HIS A 138 4.70 13.66 4.34
C HIS A 138 5.94 12.95 3.83
N LEU A 139 6.01 11.63 4.03
CA LEU A 139 7.10 10.83 3.51
C LEU A 139 6.86 10.43 2.05
N GLU A 140 7.94 10.39 1.28
CA GLU A 140 7.92 9.77 -0.04
C GLU A 140 7.89 8.25 0.13
N ILE A 141 6.92 7.60 -0.51
CA ILE A 141 6.64 6.19 -0.31
C ILE A 141 6.46 5.44 -1.63
N TYR A 142 7.02 4.24 -1.70
CA TYR A 142 7.04 3.36 -2.86
C TYR A 142 6.37 2.03 -2.53
N LEU A 143 5.17 1.84 -3.07
CA LEU A 143 4.29 0.72 -2.75
C LEU A 143 4.19 -0.23 -3.94
N PHE A 144 4.88 -1.37 -3.85
CA PHE A 144 4.89 -2.38 -4.91
C PHE A 144 3.84 -3.46 -4.68
N ASN A 145 2.93 -3.59 -5.65
CA ASN A 145 1.80 -4.52 -5.63
C ASN A 145 1.03 -4.52 -4.30
N PRO A 146 0.60 -3.35 -3.79
CA PRO A 146 -0.19 -3.27 -2.57
C PRO A 146 -1.51 -4.00 -2.75
N PRO A 147 -1.91 -4.85 -1.80
CA PRO A 147 -3.20 -5.52 -1.90
C PRO A 147 -4.34 -4.54 -1.62
N PHE A 148 -5.39 -4.67 -2.42
CA PHE A 148 -6.60 -3.87 -2.35
C PHE A 148 -7.69 -4.63 -1.60
N ILE A 149 -8.15 -4.08 -0.47
CA ILE A 149 -9.21 -4.68 0.34
C ILE A 149 -10.57 -4.30 -0.28
N SER A 150 -11.06 -5.10 -1.21
CA SER A 150 -12.43 -5.00 -1.66
C SER A 150 -13.10 -6.36 -1.82
N PRO A 151 -14.44 -6.43 -1.68
CA PRO A 151 -15.17 -7.60 -2.13
C PRO A 151 -14.84 -7.84 -3.62
N PRO A 152 -14.81 -9.10 -4.09
CA PRO A 152 -14.42 -9.41 -5.46
C PRO A 152 -15.40 -8.78 -6.46
N ILE A 153 -15.05 -7.61 -7.00
CA ILE A 153 -15.71 -6.98 -8.15
C ILE A 153 -15.08 -7.49 -9.46
N GLU A 154 -13.96 -8.21 -9.37
CA GLU A 154 -13.21 -8.76 -10.50
C GLU A 154 -14.04 -9.75 -11.33
N TRP A 155 -14.93 -10.51 -10.68
CA TRP A 155 -15.85 -11.46 -11.32
C TRP A 155 -17.01 -10.78 -12.07
N ILE A 156 -17.20 -9.47 -11.88
CA ILE A 156 -18.26 -8.72 -12.56
C ILE A 156 -17.78 -8.37 -13.98
N PRO A 157 -18.61 -8.61 -15.02
CA PRO A 157 -18.29 -8.24 -16.39
C PRO A 157 -17.89 -6.76 -16.51
N LYS A 158 -16.86 -6.45 -17.32
CA LYS A 158 -16.27 -5.10 -17.43
C LYS A 158 -17.32 -4.01 -17.71
N ASN A 159 -18.33 -4.32 -18.53
CA ASN A 159 -19.43 -3.43 -18.88
C ASN A 159 -20.39 -3.12 -17.71
N LEU A 160 -20.50 -4.00 -16.71
CA LEU A 160 -21.34 -3.78 -15.52
C LEU A 160 -20.58 -3.18 -14.34
N LYS A 161 -19.23 -3.24 -14.33
CA LYS A 161 -18.41 -2.79 -13.19
C LYS A 161 -18.73 -1.36 -12.76
N PHE A 162 -18.93 -0.45 -13.72
CA PHE A 162 -19.24 0.94 -13.39
C PHE A 162 -20.60 1.09 -12.71
N GLY A 163 -21.67 0.49 -13.27
CA GLY A 163 -23.01 0.55 -12.67
C GLY A 163 -23.03 -0.06 -11.26
N VAL A 164 -22.36 -1.19 -11.06
CA VAL A 164 -22.25 -1.80 -9.72
C VAL A 164 -21.48 -0.91 -8.75
N ARG A 165 -20.35 -0.31 -9.17
CA ARG A 165 -19.60 0.62 -8.32
C ARG A 165 -20.41 1.87 -7.99
N LEU A 166 -21.14 2.42 -8.97
CA LEU A 166 -22.02 3.57 -8.79
C LEU A 166 -23.10 3.30 -7.72
N VAL A 167 -23.85 2.20 -7.88
CA VAL A 167 -24.90 1.82 -6.92
C VAL A 167 -24.32 1.63 -5.52
N LYS A 168 -23.18 0.93 -5.39
CA LYS A 168 -22.48 0.75 -4.11
C LYS A 168 -22.08 2.08 -3.48
N THR A 169 -21.47 2.98 -4.24
CA THR A 169 -21.06 4.31 -3.77
C THR A 169 -22.25 5.12 -3.28
N LEU A 170 -23.38 5.11 -4.00
CA LEU A 170 -24.59 5.83 -3.59
C LEU A 170 -25.19 5.27 -2.29
N LEU A 171 -25.25 3.95 -2.15
CA LEU A 171 -25.76 3.30 -0.94
C LEU A 171 -24.88 3.62 0.29
N ILE A 172 -23.57 3.46 0.16
CA ILE A 172 -22.61 3.75 1.24
C ILE A 172 -22.63 5.24 1.57
N GLY A 173 -22.57 6.11 0.55
CA GLY A 173 -22.62 7.55 0.72
C GLY A 173 -23.86 7.99 1.48
N LYS A 174 -25.04 7.48 1.12
CA LYS A 174 -26.30 7.78 1.83
C LYS A 174 -26.29 7.26 3.28
N TYR A 175 -25.79 6.06 3.52
CA TYR A 175 -25.77 5.44 4.85
C TYR A 175 -24.79 6.15 5.80
N CYS A 176 -23.62 6.57 5.29
CA CYS A 176 -22.55 7.14 6.09
C CYS A 176 -22.61 8.66 6.21
N ARG A 177 -23.36 9.36 5.35
CA ARG A 177 -23.44 10.83 5.35
C ARG A 177 -23.75 11.46 6.71
N PRO A 178 -24.72 10.97 7.51
CA PRO A 178 -24.99 11.54 8.83
C PRO A 178 -23.78 11.44 9.77
N ASN A 179 -22.98 10.37 9.67
CA ASN A 179 -21.77 10.23 10.46
C ASN A 179 -20.64 11.14 9.96
N ASP A 180 -20.58 11.42 8.66
CA ASP A 180 -19.57 12.32 8.10
C ASP A 180 -19.86 13.78 8.48
N GLU A 181 -21.14 14.18 8.47
CA GLU A 181 -21.59 15.50 8.92
C GLU A 181 -21.36 15.71 10.43
N ASN A 182 -21.56 14.68 11.26
CA ASN A 182 -21.27 14.76 12.70
C ASN A 182 -19.77 14.74 13.04
N ASN A 183 -18.91 14.27 12.12
CA ASN A 183 -17.45 14.23 12.29
C ASN A 183 -16.76 15.45 11.66
N SER A 184 -17.49 16.49 11.27
CA SER A 184 -16.97 17.70 10.62
C SER A 184 -16.18 18.65 11.55
N ASN A 185 -15.57 18.13 12.62
CA ASN A 185 -14.50 18.83 13.32
C ASN A 185 -13.24 18.82 12.42
N ASP A 186 -12.30 19.74 12.63
CA ASP A 186 -11.04 19.98 11.86
C ASP A 186 -10.11 18.74 11.63
N ASP A 187 -10.55 17.55 12.00
CA ASP A 187 -9.85 16.27 11.93
C ASP A 187 -10.34 15.36 10.79
N ASP A 188 -10.82 15.88 9.64
CA ASP A 188 -11.14 15.02 8.47
C ASP A 188 -9.86 14.27 8.01
N PRO A 189 -9.73 12.97 8.28
CA PRO A 189 -8.49 12.25 7.98
C PRO A 189 -8.26 12.12 6.48
N PHE A 190 -9.33 12.18 5.69
CA PHE A 190 -9.29 12.12 4.24
C PHE A 190 -8.79 13.44 3.65
N GLY A 191 -9.20 14.57 4.25
CA GLY A 191 -8.68 15.91 3.94
C GLY A 191 -7.19 16.03 4.24
N LYS A 192 -6.74 15.58 5.43
CA LYS A 192 -5.31 15.59 5.81
C LYS A 192 -4.43 14.78 4.86
N LEU A 193 -4.94 13.66 4.34
CA LEU A 193 -4.22 12.81 3.39
C LEU A 193 -4.25 13.33 1.95
N SER A 194 -5.10 14.31 1.61
CA SER A 194 -5.33 14.75 0.22
C SER A 194 -4.10 15.34 -0.47
N SER A 195 -3.19 15.95 0.30
CA SER A 195 -1.93 16.53 -0.16
C SER A 195 -0.76 15.53 -0.17
N TRP A 196 -0.98 14.29 0.29
CA TRP A 196 0.02 13.23 0.29
C TRP A 196 -0.16 12.30 -0.92
N PHE A 197 0.92 12.08 -1.67
CA PHE A 197 0.92 11.34 -2.93
C PHE A 197 1.83 10.11 -2.87
N PRO A 198 1.36 9.00 -2.28
CA PRO A 198 2.10 7.74 -2.33
C PRO A 198 2.30 7.26 -3.78
N ASN A 199 3.49 6.72 -4.07
CA ASN A 199 3.80 6.11 -5.36
C ASN A 199 3.38 4.64 -5.34
N LEU A 200 2.32 4.31 -6.07
CA LEU A 200 1.76 2.97 -6.17
C LEU A 200 2.17 2.31 -7.48
N PHE A 201 2.74 1.12 -7.39
CA PHE A 201 3.10 0.29 -8.53
C PHE A 201 2.15 -0.89 -8.56
N VAL A 202 1.28 -0.92 -9.57
CA VAL A 202 0.22 -1.93 -9.69
C VAL A 202 0.27 -2.62 -11.05
N ASN A 203 -0.02 -3.91 -11.08
CA ASN A 203 -0.15 -4.65 -12.33
C ASN A 203 -1.64 -4.87 -12.67
N ARG A 204 -2.04 -4.56 -13.90
CA ARG A 204 -3.42 -4.71 -14.38
C ARG A 204 -3.94 -6.15 -14.32
N LEU A 205 -3.05 -7.14 -14.45
CA LEU A 205 -3.34 -8.57 -14.42
C LEU A 205 -3.17 -9.20 -13.03
N ASP A 206 -2.78 -8.41 -12.02
CA ASP A 206 -2.67 -8.87 -10.65
C ASP A 206 -3.99 -8.63 -9.89
N PRO A 207 -4.75 -9.67 -9.52
CA PRO A 207 -6.02 -9.54 -8.81
C PRO A 207 -5.87 -9.07 -7.35
N ILE A 208 -4.64 -8.87 -6.90
CA ILE A 208 -4.33 -8.39 -5.56
C ILE A 208 -4.30 -6.86 -5.55
N CYS A 209 -3.59 -6.25 -6.51
CA CYS A 209 -3.40 -4.79 -6.58
C CYS A 209 -4.15 -4.10 -7.73
N GLY A 210 -4.60 -4.83 -8.75
CA GLY A 210 -5.20 -4.27 -9.96
C GLY A 210 -6.49 -3.48 -9.72
N GLU A 211 -7.21 -3.76 -8.64
CA GLU A 211 -8.42 -3.00 -8.28
C GLU A 211 -8.13 -1.53 -7.92
N TYR A 212 -6.90 -1.14 -7.59
CA TYR A 212 -6.52 0.28 -7.45
C TYR A 212 -6.79 1.07 -8.74
N ILE A 213 -6.57 0.47 -9.92
CA ILE A 213 -6.87 1.12 -11.21
C ILE A 213 -8.36 1.44 -11.30
N GLY A 214 -9.20 0.44 -11.00
CA GLY A 214 -10.65 0.59 -11.03
C GLY A 214 -11.18 1.54 -9.95
N TYR A 215 -10.54 1.57 -8.79
CA TYR A 215 -10.81 2.52 -7.71
C TYR A 215 -10.60 3.96 -8.18
N PHE A 216 -9.41 4.31 -8.66
CA PHE A 216 -9.11 5.68 -9.09
C PHE A 216 -9.89 6.11 -10.34
N GLU A 217 -10.09 5.22 -11.31
CA GLU A 217 -10.92 5.51 -12.50
C GLU A 217 -12.39 5.76 -12.15
N HIS A 218 -12.94 5.00 -11.18
CA HIS A 218 -14.31 5.21 -10.69
C HIS A 218 -14.48 6.61 -10.11
N ARG A 219 -13.53 7.06 -9.30
CA ARG A 219 -13.55 8.40 -8.69
C ARG A 219 -13.52 9.51 -9.73
N LYS A 220 -12.63 9.38 -10.73
CA LYS A 220 -12.59 10.31 -11.87
C LYS A 220 -13.95 10.37 -12.59
N LYS A 221 -14.60 9.23 -12.83
CA LYS A 221 -15.93 9.18 -13.44
C LYS A 221 -17.00 9.82 -12.56
N MET A 222 -16.99 9.57 -11.26
CA MET A 222 -17.93 10.19 -10.30
C MET A 222 -17.83 11.71 -10.31
N LYS A 223 -16.61 12.27 -10.43
CA LYS A 223 -16.37 13.70 -10.59
C LYS A 223 -16.98 14.23 -11.90
N LEU A 224 -16.79 13.52 -13.01
CA LEU A 224 -17.33 13.90 -14.33
C LEU A 224 -18.87 13.93 -14.37
N ILE A 225 -19.55 13.06 -13.63
CA ILE A 225 -21.02 13.01 -13.58
C ILE A 225 -21.63 13.83 -12.43
N GLY A 226 -20.83 14.66 -11.75
CA GLY A 226 -21.31 15.54 -10.67
C GLY A 226 -21.61 14.85 -9.33
N LEU A 227 -21.17 13.61 -9.12
CA LEU A 227 -21.42 12.83 -7.90
C LEU A 227 -20.20 12.77 -6.96
N GLN A 228 -19.33 13.78 -7.01
CA GLN A 228 -18.10 13.82 -6.23
C GLN A 228 -18.31 13.79 -4.71
N GLU A 229 -19.37 14.42 -4.19
CA GLU A 229 -19.59 14.48 -2.73
C GLU A 229 -20.04 13.12 -2.17
N ALA A 230 -20.91 12.41 -2.90
CA ALA A 230 -21.27 11.04 -2.54
C ALA A 230 -20.08 10.09 -2.62
N GLU A 231 -19.18 10.31 -3.60
CA GLU A 231 -17.94 9.55 -3.74
C GLU A 231 -16.97 9.83 -2.59
N LYS A 232 -16.72 11.11 -2.24
CA LYS A 232 -15.87 11.49 -1.10
C LYS A 232 -16.35 10.84 0.20
N VAL A 233 -17.65 10.94 0.50
CA VAL A 233 -18.23 10.30 1.68
C VAL A 233 -18.04 8.79 1.61
N ALA A 234 -18.45 8.15 0.52
CA ALA A 234 -18.38 6.69 0.42
C ALA A 234 -16.96 6.15 0.50
N THR A 235 -16.00 6.87 -0.08
CA THR A 235 -14.60 6.48 -0.12
C THR A 235 -13.96 6.52 1.25
N LYS A 236 -14.44 7.32 2.22
CA LYS A 236 -13.97 7.28 3.62
C LYS A 236 -14.26 5.95 4.31
N TYR A 237 -15.20 5.15 3.80
CA TYR A 237 -15.66 3.92 4.45
C TYR A 237 -15.36 2.68 3.60
N SER A 238 -14.92 1.61 4.25
CA SER A 238 -14.73 0.33 3.58
C SER A 238 -16.08 -0.29 3.22
N VAL A 239 -16.29 -0.67 1.95
CA VAL A 239 -17.50 -1.35 1.46
C VAL A 239 -17.92 -2.53 2.34
N THR A 240 -17.00 -3.44 2.67
CA THR A 240 -17.30 -4.64 3.44
C THR A 240 -17.74 -4.29 4.87
N ASN A 241 -16.94 -3.46 5.55
CA ASN A 241 -17.28 -2.94 6.88
C ASN A 241 -18.63 -2.22 6.91
N THR A 242 -18.90 -1.33 5.95
CA THR A 242 -20.18 -0.58 5.90
C THR A 242 -21.37 -1.51 5.72
N LEU A 243 -21.30 -2.48 4.81
CA LEU A 243 -22.40 -3.41 4.58
C LEU A 243 -22.66 -4.30 5.81
N LEU A 244 -21.60 -4.76 6.48
CA LEU A 244 -21.71 -5.54 7.73
C LEU A 244 -22.26 -4.70 8.88
N SER A 245 -21.82 -3.44 9.01
CA SER A 245 -22.34 -2.49 10.00
C SER A 245 -23.82 -2.20 9.77
N ALA A 246 -24.23 -1.94 8.53
CA ALA A 246 -25.62 -1.74 8.16
C ALA A 246 -26.50 -2.96 8.50
N ALA A 247 -26.04 -4.16 8.16
CA ALA A 247 -26.76 -5.40 8.48
C ALA A 247 -26.88 -5.66 10.00
N ARG A 248 -25.94 -5.14 10.79
CA ARG A 248 -25.90 -5.26 12.26
C ARG A 248 -26.52 -4.06 12.99
N GLY A 249 -27.07 -3.08 12.27
CA GLY A 249 -27.58 -1.84 12.86
C GLY A 249 -26.52 -1.00 13.58
N LYS A 250 -25.24 -1.14 13.19
CA LYS A 250 -24.10 -0.43 13.81
C LYS A 250 -23.61 0.72 12.93
N VAL A 251 -23.03 1.73 13.56
CA VAL A 251 -22.34 2.83 12.89
C VAL A 251 -21.10 2.29 12.14
N ALA A 252 -20.92 2.69 10.88
CA ALA A 252 -19.73 2.34 10.10
C ALA A 252 -18.53 3.21 10.50
N SER A 253 -17.34 2.62 10.61
CA SER A 253 -16.08 3.34 10.90
C SER A 253 -15.27 3.61 9.62
N PRO A 254 -14.52 4.73 9.56
CA PRO A 254 -13.65 5.04 8.43
C PRO A 254 -12.56 3.98 8.23
N ALA A 255 -12.18 3.70 6.99
CA ALA A 255 -11.13 2.72 6.69
C ALA A 255 -9.72 3.31 6.80
N ALA A 256 -8.81 2.57 7.43
CA ALA A 256 -7.44 3.02 7.66
C ALA A 256 -6.52 2.97 6.42
N HIS A 257 -6.93 2.26 5.36
CA HIS A 257 -6.10 1.93 4.19
C HIS A 257 -6.47 2.75 2.93
N LEU A 258 -7.26 3.81 3.09
CA LEU A 258 -7.77 4.59 1.97
C LEU A 258 -6.76 5.64 1.53
N ILE A 259 -6.64 5.80 0.21
CA ILE A 259 -5.65 6.67 -0.42
C ILE A 259 -6.38 7.72 -1.25
N PRO A 260 -6.51 8.96 -0.76
CA PRO A 260 -7.24 10.01 -1.48
C PRO A 260 -6.54 10.44 -2.77
N SER A 261 -5.21 10.48 -2.77
CA SER A 261 -4.38 10.93 -3.90
C SER A 261 -3.22 9.96 -4.07
N ALA A 262 -2.75 9.72 -5.31
CA ALA A 262 -1.64 8.79 -5.57
C ALA A 262 -0.98 9.05 -6.92
N ASN A 263 0.31 8.74 -7.00
CA ASN A 263 1.00 8.53 -8.27
C ASN A 263 0.94 7.04 -8.59
N LEU A 264 0.15 6.67 -9.59
CA LEU A 264 -0.08 5.28 -9.99
C LEU A 264 0.76 4.93 -11.21
N THR A 265 1.67 3.99 -11.08
CA THR A 265 2.40 3.35 -12.18
C THR A 265 1.79 1.98 -12.45
N ILE A 266 1.27 1.82 -13.67
CA ILE A 266 0.51 0.65 -14.10
C ILE A 266 1.38 -0.18 -15.04
N SER A 267 1.66 -1.42 -14.66
CA SER A 267 2.25 -2.40 -15.56
C SER A 267 1.16 -3.11 -16.37
N SER A 268 1.39 -3.19 -17.68
CA SER A 268 0.62 -4.01 -18.62
C SER A 268 1.40 -5.23 -19.12
N THR A 269 2.48 -5.63 -18.45
CA THR A 269 3.34 -6.75 -18.85
C THR A 269 2.52 -8.03 -19.09
N SER A 270 2.72 -8.65 -20.26
CA SER A 270 1.84 -9.65 -20.91
C SER A 270 1.70 -11.03 -20.23
N SER A 271 2.18 -11.19 -19.00
CA SER A 271 2.11 -12.48 -18.30
C SER A 271 0.70 -12.76 -17.78
N ARG A 272 -0.01 -13.72 -18.39
CA ARG A 272 -1.31 -14.24 -17.89
C ARG A 272 -1.22 -14.93 -16.52
N CYS A 273 -0.01 -15.18 -16.00
CA CYS A 273 0.19 -15.76 -14.68
C CYS A 273 0.20 -14.67 -13.60
N PHE A 274 -0.82 -14.64 -12.75
CA PHE A 274 -0.94 -13.65 -11.68
C PHE A 274 0.25 -13.67 -10.70
N ILE A 275 0.84 -14.84 -10.43
CA ILE A 275 2.02 -14.97 -9.57
C ILE A 275 3.21 -14.18 -10.14
N LYS A 276 3.40 -14.25 -11.46
CA LYS A 276 4.43 -13.46 -12.15
C LYS A 276 4.09 -11.98 -12.13
N ALA A 277 2.82 -11.63 -12.31
CA ALA A 277 2.28 -10.28 -12.24
C ALA A 277 2.27 -9.69 -10.81
N HIS A 278 2.42 -10.50 -9.77
CA HIS A 278 2.55 -10.02 -8.39
C HIS A 278 4.02 -9.92 -7.95
N LYS A 279 4.96 -10.70 -8.52
CA LYS A 279 6.37 -10.65 -8.11
C LYS A 279 7.05 -9.31 -8.46
N LEU A 280 7.99 -8.89 -7.61
CA LEU A 280 8.80 -7.66 -7.84
C LEU A 280 9.57 -7.67 -9.16
N ARG A 281 10.01 -8.84 -9.63
CA ARG A 281 10.84 -8.99 -10.84
C ARG A 281 10.27 -8.28 -12.07
N GLN A 282 8.95 -8.14 -12.16
CA GLN A 282 8.31 -7.44 -13.28
C GLN A 282 8.75 -5.97 -13.42
N TRP A 283 9.03 -5.30 -12.30
CA TRP A 283 9.34 -3.87 -12.25
C TRP A 283 10.75 -3.55 -12.77
N TRP A 284 11.58 -4.59 -12.91
CA TRP A 284 12.95 -4.50 -13.43
C TRP A 284 13.11 -5.15 -14.80
N SER A 285 12.00 -5.52 -15.46
CA SER A 285 12.04 -6.15 -16.78
C SER A 285 12.18 -5.10 -17.89
N GLN A 286 13.07 -5.34 -18.84
CA GLN A 286 13.31 -4.43 -19.98
C GLN A 286 12.08 -4.30 -20.90
N ASP A 287 11.23 -5.32 -20.93
CA ASP A 287 9.99 -5.34 -21.72
C ASP A 287 8.78 -4.75 -20.95
N SER A 288 9.02 -4.03 -19.84
CA SER A 288 7.92 -3.48 -19.04
C SER A 288 7.23 -2.31 -19.73
N GLN A 289 5.96 -2.50 -20.09
CA GLN A 289 5.09 -1.41 -20.52
C GLN A 289 4.48 -0.76 -19.28
N LEU A 290 5.02 0.40 -18.91
CA LEU A 290 4.63 1.18 -17.74
C LEU A 290 3.87 2.44 -18.16
N GLU A 291 2.72 2.68 -17.53
CA GLU A 291 1.93 3.90 -17.67
C GLU A 291 1.85 4.59 -16.30
N SER A 292 2.27 5.85 -16.20
CA SER A 292 2.19 6.63 -14.95
C SER A 292 1.06 7.66 -15.02
N LYS A 293 0.26 7.75 -13.95
CA LYS A 293 -0.88 8.67 -13.80
C LYS A 293 -0.93 9.22 -12.39
N THR A 294 -1.17 10.51 -12.24
CA THR A 294 -1.46 11.12 -10.94
C THR A 294 -2.96 11.27 -10.75
N TYR A 295 -3.46 10.83 -9.60
CA TYR A 295 -4.85 10.99 -9.19
C TYR A 295 -4.93 11.88 -7.96
N THR A 296 -5.85 12.84 -7.98
CA THR A 296 -6.14 13.77 -6.88
C THR A 296 -7.62 13.69 -6.51
N ILE A 297 -7.97 14.14 -5.31
CA ILE A 297 -9.34 14.58 -4.98
C ILE A 297 -9.76 15.76 -5.87
#